data_AF-A0A917EUH6-F1
#
_entry.id   AF-A0A917EUH6-F1
#
_cell.length_a   1.000
_cell.length_b   1.000
_cell.length_c   1.000
_cell.angle_alpha   90.00
_cell.angle_beta   90.00
_cell.angle_gamma   90.00
#
_symmetry.space_group_name_H-M   'P 1'
#
loop_
_entity.id
_entity.type
_entity.pdbx_description
1 polymer ?
#
loop_
_entity_poly.entity_id
_entity_poly.type
_entity_poly.pdbx_seq_one_letter_code
_entity_poly.pdbx_strand_id
1 'polypeptide(L)' 'MDEPTHEQLEASDKVEKRTVGGELRYYVKNIREHWPAVVEQHPDAAGHEAWWTRDGKFHATHDQLRRDAMVGGIV' A
#
# COMPACT_ATOMS: atom_id res chain seq x y z
N MET A 1 -11.84 -10.01 -4.47
CA MET A 1 -10.87 -9.11 -5.11
C MET A 1 -9.55 -9.85 -4.99
N ASP A 2 -8.99 -10.29 -6.10
CA ASP A 2 -7.73 -11.05 -6.11
C ASP A 2 -6.56 -10.14 -5.72
N GLU A 3 -5.57 -10.72 -5.05
CA GLU A 3 -4.33 -10.02 -4.73
C GLU A 3 -3.61 -9.62 -6.04
N PRO A 4 -3.02 -8.42 -6.11
CA PRO A 4 -2.33 -7.99 -7.32
C PRO A 4 -1.09 -8.83 -7.58
N THR A 5 -0.85 -9.15 -8.86
CA THR A 5 0.36 -9.87 -9.25
C THR A 5 1.58 -8.96 -9.24
N HIS A 6 2.75 -9.59 -9.19
CA HIS A 6 4.03 -8.90 -9.32
C HIS A 6 4.12 -8.00 -10.56
N GLU A 7 3.65 -8.47 -11.71
CA GLU A 7 3.67 -7.70 -12.96
C GLU A 7 2.77 -6.46 -12.89
N GLN A 8 1.61 -6.58 -12.25
CA GLN A 8 0.71 -5.44 -12.06
C GLN A 8 1.32 -4.40 -11.10
N LEU A 9 2.02 -4.86 -10.05
CA LEU A 9 2.75 -3.99 -9.12
C LEU A 9 3.96 -3.31 -9.79
N GLU A 10 4.67 -3.98 -10.69
CA GLU A 10 5.77 -3.38 -11.44
C GLU A 10 5.30 -2.36 -12.47
N ALA A 11 4.12 -2.58 -13.06
CA ALA A 11 3.52 -1.66 -14.02
C ALA A 11 2.80 -0.46 -13.37
N SER A 12 2.50 -0.53 -12.07
CA SER A 12 1.72 0.48 -11.37
C SER A 12 2.55 1.72 -11.02
N ASP A 13 2.08 2.89 -11.45
CA ASP A 13 2.70 4.18 -11.13
C ASP A 13 2.45 4.62 -9.66
N LYS A 14 1.44 4.02 -9.02
CA LYS A 14 0.96 4.31 -7.66
C LYS A 14 1.85 3.74 -6.56
N VAL A 15 2.68 2.75 -6.90
CA VAL A 15 3.61 2.12 -5.97
C VAL A 15 5.06 2.40 -6.34
N GLU A 16 5.93 2.34 -5.34
CA GLU A 16 7.37 2.47 -5.46
C GLU A 16 8.03 1.17 -5.01
N LYS A 17 8.81 0.58 -5.91
CA LYS A 17 9.58 -0.62 -5.64
C LYS A 17 10.79 -0.26 -4.76
N ARG A 18 10.87 -0.86 -3.58
CA ARG A 18 11.96 -0.74 -2.62
C ARG A 18 12.43 -2.12 -2.15
N THR A 19 13.72 -2.25 -1.87
CA THR A 19 14.28 -3.45 -1.25
C THR A 19 14.66 -3.14 0.18
N VAL A 20 14.02 -3.83 1.13
CA VAL A 20 14.22 -3.61 2.57
C VAL A 20 14.64 -4.93 3.21
N GLY A 21 15.86 -5.01 3.76
CA GLY A 21 16.36 -6.22 4.41
C GLY A 21 16.45 -7.45 3.49
N GLY A 22 16.59 -7.25 2.17
CA GLY A 22 16.60 -8.33 1.18
C GLY A 22 15.22 -8.74 0.63
N GLU A 23 14.14 -8.16 1.16
CA GLU A 23 12.77 -8.40 0.69
C GLU A 23 12.32 -7.31 -0.27
N LEU A 24 11.63 -7.71 -1.34
CA LEU A 24 11.06 -6.79 -2.32
C LEU A 24 9.68 -6.29 -1.86
N ARG A 25 9.53 -4.97 -1.79
CA ARG A 25 8.31 -4.30 -1.32
C ARG A 25 7.89 -3.20 -2.30
N TYR A 26 6.59 -3.05 -2.48
CA TYR A 26 5.95 -2.07 -3.35
C TYR A 26 5.16 -1.09 -2.49
N TYR A 27 5.79 0.02 -2.11
CA TYR A 27 5.23 1.01 -1.20
C TYR A 27 4.28 1.97 -1.92
N VAL A 28 3.12 2.26 -1.34
CA VAL A 28 2.20 3.27 -1.88
C VAL A 28 2.85 4.65 -1.75
N LYS A 29 3.01 5.38 -2.87
CA LYS A 29 3.67 6.68 -2.88
C LYS A 29 2.88 7.76 -2.14
N ASN A 30 1.56 7.77 -2.31
CA ASN A 30 0.68 8.81 -1.78
C ASN A 30 -0.51 8.22 -1.01
N ILE A 31 -0.26 7.74 0.22
CA ILE A 31 -1.33 7.21 1.08
C ILE A 31 -2.45 8.23 1.29
N ARG A 32 -2.13 9.54 1.32
CA ARG A 32 -3.13 10.60 1.44
C ARG A 32 -4.08 10.69 0.24
N GLU A 33 -3.58 10.47 -0.97
CA GLU A 33 -4.43 10.48 -2.17
C GLU A 33 -5.25 9.19 -2.29
N HIS A 34 -4.69 8.07 -1.83
CA HIS A 34 -5.34 6.76 -1.93
C HIS A 34 -6.29 6.44 -0.76
N TRP A 35 -6.10 7.06 0.40
CA TRP A 35 -6.95 6.91 1.59
C TRP A 35 -7.17 8.23 2.33
N PRO A 36 -7.88 9.20 1.73
CA PRO A 36 -8.20 10.46 2.38
C PRO A 36 -8.97 10.24 3.70
N ALA A 37 -9.91 9.29 3.73
CA ALA A 37 -10.71 8.99 4.91
C ALA A 37 -9.89 8.49 6.12
N VAL A 38 -8.77 7.79 5.89
CA VAL A 38 -7.87 7.34 6.96
C VAL A 38 -7.07 8.52 7.50
N VAL A 39 -6.66 9.43 6.63
CA VAL A 39 -5.88 10.61 6.99
C VAL A 39 -6.73 11.68 7.68
N GLU A 40 -8.01 11.81 7.31
CA GLU A 40 -8.96 12.69 7.99
C GLU A 40 -9.30 12.22 9.40
N GLN A 41 -9.34 10.91 9.63
CA GLN A 41 -9.62 10.33 10.95
C GLN A 41 -8.36 10.21 11.83
N HIS A 42 -7.17 10.13 11.22
CA HIS A 42 -5.89 9.99 11.91
C HIS A 42 -4.89 11.03 11.39
N PRO A 43 -4.72 12.20 12.06
CA PRO A 43 -3.74 13.20 11.65
C PRO A 43 -2.29 12.68 11.70
N ASP A 44 -2.04 11.61 12.46
CA ASP A 44 -0.81 10.82 12.53
C ASP A 44 -0.55 9.93 11.31
N ALA A 45 -1.51 9.82 10.38
CA ALA A 45 -1.36 9.03 9.16
C ALA A 45 -0.26 9.51 8.20
N ALA A 46 0.28 10.72 8.41
CA ALA A 46 1.44 11.22 7.69
C ALA A 46 2.72 10.38 7.90
N GLY A 47 2.77 9.53 8.94
CA GLY A 47 3.88 8.61 9.21
C GLY A 47 3.56 7.14 8.91
N HIS A 48 2.43 6.85 8.28
CA HIS A 48 2.06 5.47 7.97
C HIS A 48 2.57 5.06 6.58
N GLU A 49 2.93 3.80 6.45
CA GLU A 49 3.35 3.18 5.19
C GLU A 49 2.42 2.00 4.88
N ALA A 50 2.17 1.79 3.60
CA ALA A 50 1.41 0.68 3.04
C ALA A 50 2.22 0.09 1.89
N TRP A 51 2.37 -1.23 1.82
CA TRP A 51 3.12 -1.88 0.77
C TRP A 51 2.61 -3.27 0.44
N TRP A 52 2.83 -3.69 -0.80
CA TRP A 52 2.70 -5.09 -1.22
C TRP A 52 4.05 -5.79 -1.22
N THR A 53 4.06 -7.06 -0.88
CA THR A 53 5.19 -7.95 -1.13
C THR A 53 5.12 -8.48 -2.57
N ARG A 54 6.22 -9.08 -3.06
CA ARG A 54 6.25 -9.72 -4.38
C ARG A 54 5.14 -10.75 -4.60
N ASP A 55 4.74 -11.43 -3.53
CA ASP A 55 3.71 -12.46 -3.56
C ASP A 55 2.27 -11.89 -3.50
N GLY A 56 2.10 -10.57 -3.61
CA GLY A 56 0.80 -9.90 -3.62
C GLY A 56 0.21 -9.62 -2.24
N LYS A 57 0.87 -10.03 -1.14
CA LYS A 57 0.36 -9.78 0.22
C LYS A 57 0.50 -8.33 0.60
N PHE A 58 -0.60 -7.76 1.11
CA PHE A 58 -0.65 -6.38 1.57
C PHE A 58 -0.24 -6.22 3.05
N HIS A 59 0.57 -5.20 3.30
CA HIS A 59 1.02 -4.80 4.63
C HIS A 59 0.80 -3.30 4.80
N ALA A 60 0.49 -2.91 6.04
CA ALA A 60 0.44 -1.51 6.42
C ALA A 60 0.88 -1.36 7.86
N THR A 61 1.41 -0.19 8.21
CA THR A 61 1.78 0.16 9.58
C THR A 61 0.56 0.53 10.44
N HIS A 62 -0.64 0.61 9.86
CA HIS A 62 -1.87 1.01 10.53
C HIS A 62 -3.02 0.07 10.18
N ASP A 63 -3.82 -0.32 11.18
CA ASP A 63 -4.86 -1.35 11.01
C ASP A 63 -6.03 -0.92 10.11
N GLN A 64 -6.39 0.37 10.11
CA GLN A 64 -7.41 0.92 9.20
C GLN A 64 -6.98 0.79 7.73
N LEU A 65 -5.71 1.03 7.41
CA LEU A 65 -5.16 0.85 6.06
C LEU A 65 -5.25 -0.60 5.61
N ARG A 66 -4.97 -1.55 6.53
CA ARG A 66 -5.10 -2.98 6.26
C ARG A 66 -6.54 -3.39 5.95
N ARG A 67 -7.55 -2.76 6.57
CA ARG A 67 -8.96 -3.02 6.26
C ARG A 67 -9.39 -2.41 4.92
N ASP A 68 -9.00 -1.18 4.66
CA ASP A 68 -9.51 -0.42 3.50
C ASP A 68 -8.75 -0.73 2.20
N ALA A 69 -7.58 -1.37 2.27
CA ALA A 69 -6.84 -1.79 1.08
C ALA A 69 -7.55 -2.81 0.21
N MET A 70 -8.46 -3.58 0.79
CA MET A 70 -9.32 -4.53 0.06
C MET A 70 -10.48 -3.84 -0.66
N VAL A 71 -10.72 -2.55 -0.39
CA VAL A 71 -11.85 -1.77 -0.93
C VAL A 71 -11.39 -0.78 -2.01
N GLY A 72 -10.15 -0.28 -1.90
CA GLY A 72 -9.66 0.85 -2.69
C GLY A 72 -9.17 0.57 -4.12
N GLY A 73 -9.06 -0.69 -4.56
CA GLY A 73 -8.59 -0.99 -5.92
C GLY A 73 -7.22 -0.37 -6.24
N ILE A 74 -6.28 -0.48 -5.31
CA ILE A 74 -4.93 0.06 -5.49
C ILE A 74 -4.08 -1.05 -6.04
N VAL A 75 -4.32 -1.37 -7.32
CA VAL A 75 -3.39 -1.81 -8.36
C VAL A 75 -4.17 -1.74 -9.67
#